data_AF-A0A1Q7C2F9-F1
#
_entry.id   AF-A0A1Q7C2F9-F1
#
_cell.length_a   1.000
_cell.length_b   1.000
_cell.length_c   1.000
_cell.angle_alpha   90.00
_cell.angle_beta   90.00
_cell.angle_gamma   90.00
#
_symmetry.space_group_name_H-M   'P 1'
#
loop_
_entity.id
_entity.type
_entity.pdbx_description
1 polymer ?
#
loop_
_entity_poly.entity_id
_entity_poly.type
_entity_poly.pdbx_seq_one_letter_code
_entity_poly.pdbx_strand_id
1 'polypeptide(L)'
;MAGGLAYFLPAAQLAIESTGQVISQATPSPTDLLLSPQPQTPSASPVTGSFTVLLLGSDDDSKFRADHVLTQSMILIRIVPSTKQVTMLSIPRDLYVHLSTGGFAKIDGAYYYGGPGAAMATVSQDFGVHIDDYI
;
A
#
# COMPACT_ATOMS: atom_id res chain seq x y z
N MET A 1 7.05 14.75 26.69
CA MET A 1 6.26 14.04 25.67
C MET A 1 6.46 14.72 24.32
N ALA A 2 7.60 14.49 23.66
CA ALA A 2 7.94 15.15 22.38
C ALA A 2 8.91 14.28 21.55
N GLY A 3 8.56 13.00 21.36
CA GLY A 3 9.46 12.02 20.71
C GLY A 3 8.87 11.22 19.55
N GLY A 4 7.57 11.38 19.25
CA GLY A 4 6.90 10.55 18.22
C GLY A 4 7.06 11.07 16.79
N LEU A 5 7.04 12.40 16.59
CA LEU A 5 7.03 13.00 15.25
C LEU A 5 8.39 12.95 14.54
N ALA A 6 9.51 12.97 15.29
CA ALA A 6 10.84 12.95 14.71
C ALA A 6 11.26 11.56 14.18
N TYR A 7 10.70 10.49 14.75
CA TYR A 7 11.06 9.10 14.40
C TYR A 7 10.68 8.73 12.96
N PHE A 8 9.63 9.36 12.44
CA PHE A 8 9.12 9.07 11.10
C PHE A 8 9.66 10.01 10.02
N LEU A 9 10.46 11.03 10.37
CA LEU A 9 11.02 11.95 9.37
C LEU A 9 11.89 11.24 8.32
N PRO A 10 12.79 10.28 8.68
CA PRO A 10 13.57 9.58 7.68
C PRO A 10 12.71 8.71 6.77
N ALA A 11 11.67 8.08 7.31
CA ALA A 11 10.74 7.24 6.54
C ALA A 11 9.87 8.07 5.59
N ALA A 12 9.42 9.24 6.03
CA ALA A 12 8.69 10.19 5.18
C ALA A 12 9.60 10.71 4.05
N GLN A 13 10.86 11.01 4.36
CA GLN A 13 11.83 11.50 3.38
C GLN A 13 12.18 10.42 2.35
N LEU A 14 12.36 9.17 2.80
CA LEU A 14 12.56 8.02 1.92
C LEU A 14 11.34 7.71 1.05
N ALA A 15 10.12 7.85 1.59
CA ALA A 15 8.89 7.71 0.80
C ALA A 15 8.74 8.82 -0.25
N ILE A 16 9.15 10.06 0.07
CA ILE A 16 9.17 11.17 -0.89
C ILE A 16 10.22 10.94 -1.99
N GLU A 17 11.41 10.45 -1.61
CA GLU A 17 12.50 10.16 -2.54
C GLU A 17 12.22 8.93 -3.44
N SER A 18 11.56 7.89 -2.93
CA SER A 18 11.25 6.67 -3.70
C SER A 18 10.04 6.80 -4.61
N THR A 19 9.09 7.70 -4.29
CA THR A 19 7.81 7.82 -5.02
C THR A 19 7.76 9.03 -5.96
N GLY A 20 8.73 9.95 -5.89
CA GLY A 20 8.82 11.11 -6.79
C GLY A 20 7.64 12.10 -6.72
N GLN A 21 6.80 12.02 -5.68
CA GLN A 21 5.66 12.93 -5.52
C GLN A 21 6.10 14.26 -4.92
N VAL A 22 6.21 15.28 -5.77
CA VAL A 22 6.38 16.68 -5.39
C VAL A 22 5.00 17.30 -5.14
N ILE A 23 4.65 17.58 -3.88
CA ILE A 23 3.48 18.42 -3.58
C ILE A 23 3.87 19.88 -3.88
N SER A 24 3.46 20.38 -5.04
CA SER A 24 3.71 21.76 -5.46
C SER A 24 2.57 22.67 -4.97
N GLN A 25 2.81 23.50 -3.96
CA GLN A 25 1.95 24.65 -3.67
C GLN A 25 2.30 25.78 -4.65
N ALA A 26 1.38 26.10 -5.55
CA ALA A 26 1.54 27.18 -6.52
C ALA A 26 1.51 28.56 -5.84
N THR A 27 2.56 29.36 -6.05
CA THR A 27 2.52 30.82 -5.94
C THR A 27 2.84 31.37 -7.32
N PRO A 28 1.96 32.12 -8.01
CA PRO A 28 2.30 32.66 -9.32
C PRO A 28 3.10 33.96 -9.17
N SER A 29 4.20 34.07 -9.92
CA SER A 29 4.78 35.35 -10.30
C SER A 29 5.46 35.23 -11.68
N PRO A 30 5.37 36.27 -12.54
CA PRO A 30 5.48 36.09 -13.98
C PRO A 30 6.92 36.27 -14.45
N THR A 31 7.53 35.23 -15.01
CA THR A 31 8.67 35.40 -15.94
C THR A 31 8.72 34.20 -16.89
N ASP A 32 7.90 34.25 -17.95
CA ASP A 32 8.04 33.42 -19.13
C ASP A 32 9.37 33.73 -19.82
N LEU A 33 10.41 32.92 -19.62
CA LEU A 33 11.50 32.75 -20.59
C LEU A 33 12.15 31.37 -20.38
N LEU A 34 12.16 30.57 -21.46
CA LEU A 34 12.83 29.27 -21.66
C LEU A 34 11.94 28.02 -21.48
N LEU A 35 11.30 27.62 -22.59
CA LEU A 35 10.67 26.33 -22.79
C LEU A 35 11.65 25.19 -22.44
N SER A 36 11.47 24.62 -21.26
CA SER A 36 11.94 23.27 -20.94
C SER A 36 10.74 22.34 -21.06
N PRO A 37 10.83 21.16 -21.70
CA PRO A 37 9.75 20.18 -21.62
C PRO A 37 9.69 19.70 -20.17
N GLN A 38 8.78 20.29 -19.39
CA GLN A 38 8.55 19.88 -18.01
C GLN A 38 8.06 18.43 -18.05
N PRO A 39 8.70 17.49 -17.32
CA PRO A 39 8.17 16.15 -17.17
C PRO A 39 6.74 16.29 -16.67
N GLN A 40 5.76 15.82 -17.45
CA GLN A 40 4.39 15.74 -16.97
C GLN A 40 4.37 14.68 -15.88
N THR A 41 4.53 15.09 -14.62
CA THR A 41 4.13 14.27 -13.49
C THR A 41 2.66 13.94 -13.71
N PRO A 42 2.28 12.66 -13.78
CA PRO A 42 0.87 12.31 -13.90
C PRO A 42 0.16 12.96 -12.73
N SER A 43 -0.73 13.91 -13.04
CA SER A 43 -1.61 14.51 -12.05
C SER A 43 -2.51 13.37 -11.56
N ALA A 44 -2.14 12.78 -10.42
CA ALA A 44 -2.93 11.76 -9.77
C ALA A 44 -4.32 12.35 -9.57
N SER A 45 -5.30 11.83 -10.32
CA SER A 45 -6.66 12.29 -10.19
C SER A 45 -7.12 11.98 -8.76
N PRO A 46 -7.77 12.92 -8.06
CA PRO A 46 -8.22 12.68 -6.71
C PRO A 46 -9.17 11.47 -6.70
N VAL A 47 -8.80 10.44 -5.93
CA VAL A 47 -9.65 9.26 -5.72
C VAL A 47 -10.94 9.72 -5.03
N THR A 48 -12.01 9.83 -5.80
CA THR A 48 -13.27 10.44 -5.36
C THR A 48 -14.25 9.41 -4.79
N GLY A 49 -14.06 8.13 -5.12
CA GLY A 49 -14.87 7.01 -4.64
C GLY A 49 -14.34 6.38 -3.35
N SER A 50 -15.16 5.53 -2.72
CA SER A 50 -14.69 4.63 -1.67
C SER A 50 -13.82 3.54 -2.27
N PHE A 51 -12.74 3.18 -1.58
CA PHE A 51 -11.80 2.16 -2.04
C PHE A 51 -11.28 1.34 -0.86
N THR A 52 -10.74 0.18 -1.18
CA THR A 52 -10.27 -0.83 -0.24
C THR A 52 -8.83 -1.21 -0.59
N VAL A 53 -7.93 -1.11 0.36
CA VAL A 53 -6.52 -1.46 0.21
C VAL A 53 -6.19 -2.63 1.14
N LEU A 54 -5.41 -3.58 0.64
CA LEU A 54 -4.81 -4.62 1.47
C LEU A 54 -3.39 -4.20 1.87
N LEU A 55 -3.19 -3.88 3.13
CA LEU A 55 -1.86 -3.59 3.68
C LEU A 55 -1.16 -4.90 4.05
N LEU A 56 0.03 -5.11 3.48
CA LEU A 56 0.83 -6.32 3.58
C LEU A 56 2.16 -5.98 4.27
N GLY A 57 2.22 -6.24 5.58
CA GLY A 57 3.44 -6.07 6.36
C GLY A 57 4.28 -7.33 6.33
N SER A 58 5.57 -7.21 6.06
CA SER A 58 6.52 -8.31 6.14
C SER A 58 7.76 -7.97 6.99
N ASP A 59 8.38 -9.00 7.55
CA ASP A 59 9.69 -8.92 8.19
C ASP A 59 10.76 -9.31 7.16
N ASP A 60 11.33 -8.30 6.51
CA ASP A 60 12.56 -8.43 5.72
C ASP A 60 13.74 -8.01 6.60
N ASP A 61 14.09 -8.86 7.56
CA ASP A 61 15.30 -8.69 8.37
C ASP A 61 16.56 -9.20 7.64
N SER A 62 16.52 -9.32 6.30
CA SER A 62 17.58 -9.87 5.43
C SER A 62 18.02 -11.30 5.75
N LYS A 63 17.34 -12.03 6.67
CA LYS A 63 17.60 -13.46 6.91
C LYS A 63 17.03 -14.35 5.81
N PHE A 64 16.04 -13.84 5.08
CA PHE A 64 15.43 -14.52 3.94
C PHE A 64 15.87 -13.86 2.63
N ARG A 65 15.92 -14.63 1.55
CA ARG A 65 16.08 -14.04 0.22
C ARG A 65 14.82 -13.21 -0.07
N ALA A 66 14.98 -12.07 -0.74
CA ALA A 66 13.88 -11.14 -1.05
C ALA A 66 12.72 -11.78 -1.83
N ASP A 67 12.94 -12.93 -2.46
CA ASP A 67 11.95 -13.71 -3.19
C ASP A 67 11.16 -14.72 -2.31
N HIS A 68 11.48 -14.84 -1.02
CA HIS A 68 10.92 -15.85 -0.10
C HIS A 68 10.40 -15.21 1.20
N VAL A 69 9.53 -14.22 1.05
CA VAL A 69 9.04 -13.41 2.15
C VAL A 69 7.59 -13.79 2.48
N LEU A 70 7.29 -14.04 3.76
CA LEU A 70 5.92 -14.26 4.24
C LEU A 70 5.37 -12.97 4.85
N THR A 71 4.13 -12.62 4.55
CA THR A 71 3.47 -11.48 5.20
C THR A 71 3.20 -11.79 6.67
N GLN A 72 3.82 -11.02 7.56
CA GLN A 72 3.64 -11.13 9.01
C GLN A 72 2.42 -10.37 9.51
N SER A 73 1.93 -9.41 8.73
CA SER A 73 0.73 -8.62 9.01
C SER A 73 -0.11 -8.44 7.74
N MET A 74 -1.42 -8.61 7.88
CA MET A 74 -2.38 -8.34 6.80
C MET A 74 -3.53 -7.52 7.39
N ILE A 75 -3.80 -6.35 6.82
CA ILE A 75 -4.88 -5.47 7.28
C ILE A 75 -5.70 -5.02 6.07
N LEU A 76 -7.00 -5.31 6.09
CA LEU A 76 -7.93 -4.78 5.11
C LEU A 76 -8.37 -3.38 5.54
N ILE A 77 -8.15 -2.38 4.69
CA ILE A 77 -8.43 -0.98 4.98
C ILE A 77 -9.46 -0.47 3.98
N ARG A 78 -10.61 -0.03 4.47
CA ARG A 78 -11.63 0.64 3.63
C ARG A 78 -11.71 2.12 3.96
N ILE A 79 -11.57 2.94 2.93
CA ILE A 79 -11.63 4.40 3.01
C ILE A 79 -12.92 4.85 2.32
N VAL A 80 -13.72 5.66 3.03
CA VAL A 80 -14.95 6.28 2.51
C VAL A 80 -14.81 7.80 2.64
N PRO A 81 -14.27 8.48 1.60
CA PRO A 81 -14.00 9.92 1.66
C PRO A 81 -15.24 10.77 1.92
N SER A 82 -16.38 10.39 1.35
CA SER A 82 -17.66 11.12 1.50
C SER A 82 -18.12 11.24 2.95
N THR A 83 -17.83 10.25 3.79
CA THR A 83 -18.16 10.26 5.22
C THR A 83 -16.95 10.50 6.11
N LYS A 84 -15.74 10.67 5.56
CA LYS A 84 -14.47 10.77 6.30
C LYS A 84 -14.24 9.61 7.27
N GLN A 85 -14.63 8.39 6.86
CA GLN A 85 -14.50 7.19 7.69
C GLN A 85 -13.43 6.26 7.12
N VAL A 86 -12.65 5.67 8.01
CA VAL A 86 -11.71 4.59 7.71
C VAL A 86 -12.05 3.41 8.60
N THR A 87 -12.20 2.24 8.00
CA THR A 87 -12.41 0.98 8.71
C THR A 87 -11.23 0.07 8.44
N MET A 88 -10.66 -0.52 9.49
CA MET A 88 -9.55 -1.44 9.40
C MET A 88 -9.93 -2.77 10.04
N LEU A 89 -9.59 -3.87 9.36
CA LEU A 89 -9.76 -5.22 9.84
C LEU A 89 -8.43 -5.95 9.75
N SER A 90 -7.86 -6.31 10.90
CA SER A 90 -6.68 -7.18 10.93
C SER A 90 -7.08 -8.62 10.60
N ILE A 91 -6.35 -9.23 9.69
CA ILE A 91 -6.52 -10.63 9.29
C ILE A 91 -5.46 -11.46 10.03
N PRO A 92 -5.84 -12.52 10.76
CA PRO A 92 -4.87 -13.42 11.39
C PRO A 92 -4.00 -14.12 10.33
N ARG A 93 -2.67 -13.97 10.40
CA ARG A 93 -1.73 -14.53 9.40
C ARG A 93 -1.82 -16.06 9.23
N ASP A 94 -2.23 -16.76 10.29
CA ASP A 94 -2.32 -18.22 10.35
C ASP A 94 -3.71 -18.75 9.94
N LEU A 95 -4.61 -17.90 9.42
CA LEU A 95 -5.93 -18.33 8.95
C LEU A 95 -5.77 -19.40 7.86
N TYR A 96 -6.41 -20.55 8.05
CA TYR A 96 -6.31 -21.68 7.13
C TYR A 96 -7.36 -21.54 6.02
N VAL A 97 -6.90 -21.28 4.79
CA VAL A 97 -7.76 -20.92 3.64
C VAL A 97 -7.33 -21.67 2.38
N HIS A 98 -8.19 -21.69 1.38
CA HIS A 98 -7.82 -22.12 0.04
C HIS A 98 -7.09 -20.97 -0.67
N LEU A 99 -5.81 -21.16 -0.97
CA LEU A 99 -5.01 -20.16 -1.66
C LEU A 99 -5.47 -19.98 -3.11
N SER A 100 -5.38 -18.75 -3.63
CA SER A 100 -5.64 -18.46 -5.05
C SER A 100 -4.64 -19.16 -5.99
N THR A 101 -3.44 -19.46 -5.49
CA THR A 101 -2.42 -20.28 -6.17
C THR A 101 -2.71 -21.79 -6.14
N GLY A 102 -3.77 -22.20 -5.43
CA GLY A 102 -4.20 -23.58 -5.27
C GLY A 102 -3.78 -24.23 -3.94
N GLY A 103 -4.62 -25.16 -3.47
CA GLY A 103 -4.38 -25.92 -2.23
C GLY A 103 -4.70 -25.13 -0.96
N PHE A 104 -4.73 -25.83 0.18
CA PHE A 104 -5.01 -25.21 1.47
C PHE A 104 -3.73 -24.96 2.26
N ALA A 105 -3.59 -23.75 2.79
CA ALA A 105 -2.47 -23.35 3.62
C ALA A 105 -2.87 -22.18 4.54
N LYS A 106 -1.92 -21.71 5.35
CA LYS A 106 -2.04 -20.43 6.04
C LYS A 106 -2.09 -19.28 5.04
N ILE A 107 -2.90 -18.26 5.32
CA ILE A 107 -3.14 -17.14 4.40
C ILE A 107 -1.88 -16.31 4.14
N ASP A 108 -0.95 -16.24 5.09
CA ASP A 108 0.35 -15.59 4.90
C ASP A 108 1.18 -16.21 3.75
N GLY A 109 0.97 -17.49 3.49
CA GLY A 109 1.57 -18.22 2.39
C GLY A 109 1.15 -17.70 1.02
N ALA A 110 0.01 -17.03 0.89
CA ALA A 110 -0.45 -16.50 -0.39
C ALA A 110 0.59 -15.55 -1.02
N TYR A 111 1.20 -14.68 -0.20
CA TYR A 111 2.27 -13.79 -0.66
C TYR A 111 3.52 -14.58 -1.04
N TYR A 112 3.88 -15.59 -0.27
CA TYR A 112 5.04 -16.41 -0.54
C TYR A 112 4.92 -17.17 -1.88
N TYR A 113 3.75 -17.74 -2.18
CA TYR A 113 3.57 -18.55 -3.39
C TYR A 113 3.29 -17.74 -4.66
N GLY A 114 2.72 -16.54 -4.55
CA GLY A 114 2.30 -15.78 -5.74
C GLY A 114 2.36 -14.27 -5.59
N GLY A 115 3.10 -13.77 -4.60
CA GLY A 115 3.30 -12.35 -4.35
C GLY A 115 2.03 -11.61 -3.91
N PRO A 116 2.03 -10.27 -3.98
CA PRO A 116 0.91 -9.46 -3.51
C PRO A 116 -0.40 -9.73 -4.27
N GLY A 117 -0.33 -10.02 -5.57
CA GLY A 117 -1.52 -10.36 -6.36
C GLY A 117 -2.23 -11.62 -5.88
N ALA A 118 -1.48 -12.68 -5.54
CA ALA A 118 -2.06 -13.89 -4.97
C ALA A 118 -2.62 -13.67 -3.55
N ALA A 119 -1.95 -12.83 -2.74
CA ALA A 119 -2.45 -12.42 -1.43
C ALA A 119 -3.78 -11.68 -1.54
N MET A 120 -3.87 -10.67 -2.42
CA MET A 120 -5.13 -9.96 -2.70
C MET A 120 -6.22 -10.91 -3.17
N ALA A 121 -5.94 -11.76 -4.15
CA ALA A 121 -6.94 -12.70 -4.68
C ALA A 121 -7.43 -13.69 -3.60
N THR A 122 -6.53 -14.19 -2.75
CA THR A 122 -6.88 -15.11 -1.65
C THR A 122 -7.77 -14.41 -0.63
N VAL A 123 -7.42 -13.20 -0.19
CA VAL A 123 -8.23 -12.42 0.75
C VAL A 123 -9.58 -12.05 0.14
N SER A 124 -9.61 -11.59 -1.11
CA SER A 124 -10.86 -11.29 -1.82
C SER A 124 -11.81 -12.47 -1.90
N GLN A 125 -11.27 -13.67 -2.19
CA GLN A 125 -12.04 -14.90 -2.24
C GLN A 125 -12.57 -15.32 -0.86
N ASP A 126 -11.71 -15.33 0.15
CA ASP A 126 -12.05 -15.86 1.48
C ASP A 126 -13.02 -14.95 2.25
N PHE A 127 -12.85 -13.63 2.12
CA PHE A 127 -13.68 -12.63 2.80
C PHE A 127 -14.86 -12.14 1.95
N GLY A 128 -14.90 -12.47 0.65
CA GLY A 128 -15.96 -12.03 -0.26
C GLY A 128 -15.98 -10.52 -0.49
N VAL A 129 -14.81 -9.87 -0.54
CA VAL A 129 -14.65 -8.42 -0.67
C VAL A 129 -13.82 -8.04 -1.90
N HIS A 130 -14.17 -6.92 -2.52
CA HIS A 130 -13.33 -6.30 -3.55
C HIS A 130 -12.18 -5.53 -2.90
N ILE A 131 -10.97 -5.70 -3.43
CA ILE A 131 -9.76 -4.99 -3.01
C ILE A 131 -9.26 -4.25 -4.25
N ASP A 132 -9.14 -2.94 -4.13
CA ASP A 132 -8.75 -2.05 -5.23
C ASP A 132 -7.23 -2.00 -5.40
N ASP A 133 -6.47 -2.09 -4.30
CA ASP A 133 -5.01 -2.00 -4.33
C ASP A 133 -4.33 -2.69 -3.13
N TYR A 134 -3.01 -2.75 -3.12
CA TYR A 134 -2.18 -3.22 -2.01
C TYR A 134 -1.01 -2.28 -1.73
N ILE A 135 -0.50 -2.34 -0.50
CA ILE A 135 0.73 -1.66 -0.06
C ILE A 135 1.59 -2.65 0.70
#